data_AF-A0A562F497-F1
#
_entry.id   AF-A0A562F497-F1
#
_cell.length_a   1.000
_cell.length_b   1.000
_cell.length_c   1.000
_cell.angle_alpha   90.00
_cell.angle_beta   90.00
_cell.angle_gamma   90.00
#
_symmetry.space_group_name_H-M   'P 1'
#
loop_
_entity.id
_entity.type
_entity.pdbx_description
1 polymer ?
#
loop_
_entity_poly.entity_id
_entity_poly.type
_entity_poly.pdbx_seq_one_letter_code
_entity_poly.pdbx_strand_id
1 'polypeptide(L)'
;MVRGGVDVALGSIATGRVAVQYVNDEPGYYRAALGGSEWSVLAAVDIKATDTVAVNLVGAWYDDGPSGLVQREWEASVGLNWQPFGNNSLQIRPEITYVNNRDVDDNWGATLRFQRNF
;
A
#
# COMPACT_ATOMS: atom_id res chain seq x y z
N MET A 1 -13.19 42.33 -11.11
CA MET A 1 -12.00 41.46 -11.21
C MET A 1 -11.66 41.01 -9.80
N VAL A 2 -12.15 39.84 -9.37
CA VAL A 2 -11.90 39.30 -8.03
C VAL A 2 -10.78 38.27 -8.16
N ARG A 3 -9.60 38.57 -7.59
CA ARG A 3 -8.56 37.57 -7.36
C ARG A 3 -8.89 36.89 -6.02
N GLY A 4 -9.45 35.69 -6.08
CA GLY A 4 -9.62 34.84 -4.90
C GLY A 4 -8.30 34.14 -4.59
N GLY A 5 -7.69 34.49 -3.46
CA GLY A 5 -6.59 33.72 -2.89
C GLY A 5 -7.12 32.37 -2.43
N VAL A 6 -6.42 31.30 -2.78
CA VAL A 6 -6.62 30.01 -2.12
C VAL A 6 -5.82 30.09 -0.83
N ASP A 7 -6.50 30.35 0.28
CA ASP A 7 -5.95 30.11 1.61
C ASP A 7 -5.84 28.59 1.80
N VAL A 8 -4.65 28.05 1.52
CA VAL A 8 -4.30 26.68 1.90
C VAL A 8 -3.98 26.72 3.39
N ALA A 9 -4.90 26.24 4.22
CA ALA A 9 -4.57 25.91 5.60
C ALA A 9 -3.45 24.86 5.59
N LEU A 10 -2.22 25.28 5.91
CA LEU A 10 -1.07 24.40 6.08
C LEU A 10 -1.34 23.52 7.31
N GLY A 11 -1.81 22.29 7.08
CA GLY A 11 -2.03 21.30 8.13
C GLY A 11 -1.58 19.89 7.76
N SER A 12 -1.65 19.51 6.49
CA SER A 12 -1.29 18.17 6.04
C SER A 12 -0.24 18.19 4.93
N ILE A 13 0.89 17.52 5.18
CA ILE A 13 1.84 17.16 4.13
C ILE A 13 1.44 15.77 3.66
N ALA A 14 1.06 15.65 2.40
CA ALA A 14 0.94 14.37 1.72
C ALA A 14 2.31 14.00 1.15
N THR A 15 2.91 12.91 1.65
CA THR A 15 4.14 12.35 1.08
C THR A 15 3.77 11.11 0.28
N GLY A 16 4.02 11.13 -1.02
CA GLY A 16 3.77 10.00 -1.92
C GLY A 16 5.05 9.26 -2.28
N ARG A 17 4.95 7.94 -2.50
CA ARG A 17 6.00 7.10 -3.08
C ARG A 17 5.39 6.17 -4.12
N VAL A 18 6.09 5.99 -5.23
CA VAL A 18 5.75 4.99 -6.25
C VAL A 18 6.98 4.13 -6.48
N ALA A 19 6.80 2.81 -6.48
CA ALA A 19 7.83 1.83 -6.77
C ALA A 19 7.32 0.86 -7.83
N VAL A 20 8.22 0.43 -8.72
CA VAL A 20 7.98 -0.63 -9.69
C VAL A 20 8.97 -1.74 -9.41
N GLN A 21 8.49 -2.96 -9.23
CA GLN A 21 9.33 -4.13 -9.02
C GLN A 21 9.16 -5.10 -10.18
N TYR A 22 10.27 -5.71 -10.60
CA TYR A 22 10.32 -6.69 -11.68
C TYR A 22 11.00 -7.96 -11.16
N VAL A 23 10.41 -9.13 -11.40
CA VAL A 23 10.95 -10.44 -11.05
C VAL A 23 10.94 -11.33 -12.29
N ASN A 24 12.13 -11.81 -12.69
CA ASN A 24 12.24 -12.86 -13.70
C ASN A 24 12.04 -14.22 -13.01
N ASP A 25 10.98 -14.93 -13.35
CA ASP A 25 10.83 -16.33 -12.92
C ASP A 25 11.53 -17.22 -13.95
N GLU A 26 12.78 -17.62 -13.68
CA GLU A 26 13.47 -18.61 -14.54
C GLU A 26 13.14 -20.05 -14.11
N PRO A 27 12.95 -20.97 -15.08
CA PRO A 27 12.17 -22.18 -14.88
C PRO A 27 12.97 -23.28 -14.19
N GLY A 28 12.50 -23.67 -13.02
CA GLY A 28 13.01 -24.83 -12.29
C GLY A 28 12.45 -26.18 -12.74
N TYR A 29 11.74 -26.33 -13.87
CA TYR A 29 11.38 -27.65 -14.42
C TYR A 29 11.18 -27.58 -15.94
N TYR A 30 11.59 -28.64 -16.64
CA TYR A 30 11.58 -28.82 -18.11
C TYR A 30 10.20 -28.61 -18.77
N ARG A 31 9.79 -27.35 -18.92
CA ARG A 31 8.83 -26.89 -19.92
C ARG A 31 9.39 -25.63 -20.56
N ALA A 32 10.12 -25.82 -21.65
CA ALA A 32 10.49 -24.73 -22.54
C ALA A 32 9.21 -24.03 -23.03
N ALA A 33 9.21 -22.68 -22.96
CA ALA A 33 8.24 -21.75 -23.55
C ALA A 33 6.98 -21.33 -22.74
N LEU A 34 7.11 -21.02 -21.46
CA LEU A 34 6.24 -20.01 -20.82
C LEU A 34 7.11 -19.00 -20.08
N GLY A 35 7.90 -18.23 -20.82
CA GLY A 35 8.60 -17.07 -20.27
C GLY A 35 7.57 -15.99 -19.93
N GLY A 36 7.24 -15.87 -18.65
CA GLY A 36 6.50 -14.73 -18.10
C GLY A 36 7.43 -13.87 -17.28
N SER A 37 7.47 -12.58 -17.58
CA SER A 37 8.02 -11.60 -16.66
C SER A 37 6.94 -11.16 -15.69
N GLU A 38 7.15 -11.29 -14.38
CA GLU A 38 6.21 -10.78 -13.38
C GLU A 38 6.67 -9.39 -12.95
N TRP A 39 5.75 -8.42 -12.94
CA TRP A 39 6.02 -7.10 -12.38
C TRP A 39 4.89 -6.60 -11.50
N SER A 40 5.19 -5.66 -10.63
CA SER A 40 4.20 -4.99 -9.81
C SER A 40 4.47 -3.51 -9.69
N VAL A 41 3.40 -2.73 -9.56
CA VAL A 41 3.44 -1.30 -9.28
C VAL A 41 2.84 -1.10 -7.90
N LEU A 42 3.59 -0.46 -7.02
CA LEU A 42 3.17 -0.08 -5.68
C LEU A 42 3.13 1.44 -5.60
N ALA A 43 1.99 1.99 -5.17
CA ALA A 43 1.84 3.39 -4.81
C ALA A 43 1.44 3.49 -3.34
N ALA A 44 2.07 4.40 -2.61
CA ALA A 44 1.73 4.69 -1.23
C ALA A 44 1.67 6.19 -1.00
N VAL A 45 0.71 6.64 -0.19
CA VAL A 45 0.53 8.02 0.21
C VAL A 45 0.32 8.08 1.72
N ASP A 46 1.16 8.87 2.39
CA ASP A 46 1.02 9.22 3.79
C ASP A 46 0.50 10.64 3.93
N ILE A 47 -0.65 10.81 4.56
CA ILE A 47 -1.30 12.09 4.80
C ILE A 47 -1.21 12.39 6.30
N LYS A 48 -0.34 13.32 6.68
CA LYS A 48 -0.28 13.78 8.08
C LYS A 48 -1.52 14.62 8.39
N ALA A 49 -2.41 14.16 9.26
CA ALA A 49 -3.61 14.90 9.66
C ALA A 49 -3.33 15.84 10.83
N THR A 50 -2.52 15.38 11.78
CA THR A 50 -2.06 16.14 12.95
C THR A 50 -0.62 15.73 13.30
N ASP A 51 -0.04 16.31 14.36
CA ASP A 51 1.25 15.83 14.90
C ASP A 51 1.20 14.43 15.50
N THR A 52 0.01 13.92 15.80
CA THR A 52 -0.19 12.61 16.43
C THR A 52 -0.90 11.61 15.53
N VAL A 53 -1.43 12.02 14.39
CA VAL A 53 -2.22 11.15 13.49
C VAL A 53 -1.80 11.37 12.04
N ALA A 54 -1.49 10.27 11.36
CA ALA A 54 -1.40 10.22 9.91
C ALA A 54 -2.29 9.10 9.35
N VAL A 55 -2.75 9.26 8.13
CA VAL A 55 -3.45 8.25 7.35
C VAL A 55 -2.50 7.73 6.28
N ASN A 56 -2.43 6.41 6.12
CA ASN A 56 -1.66 5.75 5.09
C ASN A 56 -2.62 5.08 4.09
N LEU A 57 -2.39 5.32 2.80
CA LEU A 57 -3.10 4.69 1.70
C LEU A 57 -2.06 3.95 0.85
N VAL A 58 -2.29 2.67 0.57
CA VAL A 58 -1.42 1.87 -0.29
C VAL A 58 -2.27 1.19 -1.35
N GLY A 59 -1.75 1.17 -2.57
CA GLY A 59 -2.31 0.39 -3.67
C GLY A 59 -1.18 -0.35 -4.37
N ALA A 60 -1.39 -1.63 -4.65
CA ALA A 60 -0.51 -2.45 -5.47
C ALA A 60 -1.30 -3.04 -6.64
N TRP A 61 -0.69 -3.06 -7.81
CA TRP A 61 -1.19 -3.78 -8.98
C TRP A 61 -0.11 -4.74 -9.46
N TYR A 62 -0.49 -5.94 -9.86
CA TYR A 62 0.44 -6.99 -10.27
C TYR A 62 0.13 -7.44 -11.70
N ASP A 63 1.17 -7.63 -12.51
CA ASP A 63 1.07 -8.23 -13.85
C ASP A 63 1.17 -9.74 -13.70
N ASP A 64 0.06 -10.43 -13.93
CA ASP A 64 0.04 -11.88 -13.89
C ASP A 64 0.86 -12.48 -15.04
N GLY A 65 1.95 -13.17 -14.69
CA GLY A 65 2.63 -14.12 -15.57
C GLY A 65 1.80 -15.40 -15.79
N PRO A 66 2.13 -16.23 -16.81
CA PRO A 66 1.26 -17.32 -17.23
C PRO A 66 1.22 -18.49 -16.22
N SER A 67 0.02 -18.68 -15.66
CA SER A 67 -0.64 -19.94 -15.23
C SER A 67 -0.29 -20.61 -13.89
N GLY A 68 -1.30 -20.71 -13.03
CA GLY A 68 -1.56 -21.91 -12.22
C GLY A 68 -1.71 -21.73 -10.71
N LEU A 69 -1.37 -20.57 -10.16
CA LEU A 69 -1.49 -20.25 -8.73
C LEU A 69 -2.28 -18.95 -8.58
N VAL A 70 -2.91 -18.75 -7.42
CA VAL A 70 -3.79 -17.61 -7.09
C VAL A 70 -3.20 -16.30 -7.62
N GLN A 71 -3.82 -15.76 -8.68
CA GLN A 71 -3.45 -14.53 -9.34
C GLN A 71 -4.04 -13.34 -8.58
N ARG A 72 -3.17 -12.62 -7.85
CA ARG A 72 -3.55 -11.37 -7.17
C ARG A 72 -3.51 -10.25 -8.19
N GLU A 73 -4.66 -9.68 -8.53
CA GLU A 73 -4.71 -8.64 -9.56
C GLU A 73 -4.34 -7.27 -8.98
N TRP A 74 -4.95 -6.91 -7.85
CA TRP A 74 -4.59 -5.71 -7.12
C TRP A 74 -4.91 -5.82 -5.63
N GLU A 75 -4.20 -5.01 -4.84
CA GLU A 75 -4.39 -4.88 -3.40
C GLU A 75 -4.51 -3.39 -3.05
N ALA A 76 -5.41 -3.06 -2.14
CA ALA A 76 -5.47 -1.74 -1.54
C ALA A 76 -5.53 -1.85 -0.03
N SER A 77 -4.83 -0.96 0.67
CA SER A 77 -4.94 -0.84 2.12
C SER A 77 -5.08 0.61 2.56
N VAL A 78 -5.79 0.77 3.67
CA VAL A 78 -5.92 2.02 4.39
C VAL A 78 -5.59 1.78 5.85
N GLY A 79 -4.73 2.62 6.40
CA GLY A 79 -4.30 2.52 7.78
C GLY A 79 -4.23 3.87 8.47
N LEU A 80 -4.26 3.82 9.79
CA LEU A 80 -3.92 4.96 10.63
C LEU A 80 -2.54 4.74 11.23
N ASN A 81 -1.79 5.82 11.38
CA ASN A 81 -0.59 5.89 12.17
C ASN A 81 -0.86 6.87 13.31
N TRP A 82 -1.19 6.32 14.47
CA TRP A 82 -1.55 7.09 15.65
C TRP A 82 -0.47 7.01 16.72
N GLN A 83 -0.02 8.18 17.16
CA GLN A 83 0.96 8.37 18.23
C GLN A 83 0.32 9.21 19.34
N PRO A 84 -0.44 8.58 20.26
CA PRO A 84 -1.29 9.29 21.23
C PRO A 84 -0.54 10.31 22.08
N PHE A 85 0.75 10.09 22.36
CA PHE A 85 1.55 10.94 23.24
C PHE A 85 2.46 11.92 22.49
N GLY A 86 2.49 11.91 21.15
CA GLY A 86 3.32 12.79 20.31
C GLY A 86 4.84 12.66 20.50
N ASN A 87 5.30 11.81 21.41
CA ASN A 87 6.71 11.62 21.77
C ASN A 87 7.30 10.31 21.23
N ASN A 88 6.66 9.68 20.24
CA ASN A 88 7.04 8.37 19.67
C ASN A 88 7.14 7.20 20.68
N SER A 89 6.69 7.35 21.94
CA SER A 89 6.77 6.28 22.94
C SER A 89 5.83 5.11 22.65
N LEU A 90 4.67 5.40 22.06
CA LEU A 90 3.68 4.42 21.63
C LEU A 90 3.15 4.82 20.25
N GLN A 91 3.10 3.85 19.35
CA GLN A 91 2.49 3.93 18.04
C GLN A 91 1.45 2.82 17.90
N ILE A 92 0.27 3.18 17.42
CA ILE A 92 -0.87 2.29 17.18
C ILE A 92 -1.23 2.40 15.71
N ARG A 93 -1.30 1.25 15.02
CA ARG A 93 -1.52 1.16 13.58
C ARG A 93 -2.62 0.16 13.23
N PRO A 94 -3.90 0.57 13.26
CA PRO A 94 -4.96 -0.19 12.61
C PRO A 94 -4.82 -0.05 11.09
N GLU A 95 -5.05 -1.15 10.37
CA GLU A 95 -4.98 -1.24 8.92
C GLU A 95 -6.07 -2.20 8.43
N ILE A 96 -6.75 -1.81 7.35
CA ILE A 96 -7.68 -2.66 6.62
C ILE A 96 -7.10 -2.84 5.22
N THR A 97 -7.10 -4.08 4.73
CA THR A 97 -6.59 -4.46 3.42
C THR A 97 -7.68 -5.18 2.65
N TYR A 98 -7.80 -4.87 1.37
CA TYR A 98 -8.60 -5.63 0.42
C TYR A 98 -7.68 -6.15 -0.69
N VAL A 99 -7.83 -7.43 -1.01
CA VAL A 99 -7.10 -8.09 -2.08
C VAL A 99 -8.13 -8.60 -3.09
N ASN A 100 -8.02 -8.12 -4.32
CA ASN A 100 -8.79 -8.64 -5.43
C ASN A 100 -7.99 -9.76 -6.11
N ASN A 101 -8.63 -10.92 -6.25
CA ASN A 101 -8.03 -12.07 -6.90
C ASN A 101 -8.78 -12.33 -8.21
N ARG A 102 -8.04 -12.66 -9.27
CA ARG A 102 -8.60 -12.80 -10.62
C ARG A 102 -9.47 -14.06 -10.78
N ASP A 103 -9.06 -15.14 -10.11
CA ASP A 103 -9.61 -16.50 -10.33
C ASP A 103 -10.10 -17.18 -9.03
N VAL A 104 -10.08 -16.47 -7.90
CA VAL A 104 -10.62 -16.95 -6.61
C VAL A 104 -11.34 -15.82 -5.91
N ASP A 105 -12.00 -16.13 -4.79
CA ASP A 105 -12.69 -15.13 -3.98
C ASP A 105 -11.74 -14.03 -3.50
N ASP A 106 -12.26 -12.81 -3.49
CA ASP A 106 -11.59 -11.66 -2.89
C ASP A 106 -11.42 -11.85 -1.38
N ASN A 107 -10.45 -11.13 -0.81
CA ASN A 107 -10.15 -11.22 0.61
C ASN A 107 -10.10 -9.87 1.30
N TRP A 108 -10.65 -9.81 2.52
CA TRP A 108 -10.53 -8.68 3.43
C TRP A 108 -9.67 -9.07 4.62
N GLY A 109 -8.68 -8.24 4.93
CA GLY A 109 -7.81 -8.38 6.09
C GLY A 109 -7.91 -7.17 6.99
N ALA A 110 -7.72 -7.38 8.29
CA ALA A 110 -7.54 -6.31 9.25
C ALA A 110 -6.36 -6.64 10.16
N THR A 111 -5.48 -5.66 10.38
CA THR A 111 -4.33 -5.76 11.28
C THR A 111 -4.37 -4.62 12.28
N LEU A 112 -4.09 -4.92 13.54
CA LEU A 112 -3.87 -3.90 14.57
C LEU A 112 -2.47 -4.10 15.17
N ARG A 113 -1.57 -3.14 14.94
CA ARG A 113 -0.19 -3.20 15.44
C ARG A 113 0.04 -2.17 16.53
N PHE A 114 0.76 -2.59 17.56
CA PHE A 114 1.27 -1.72 18.63
C PHE A 114 2.80 -1.76 18.59
N GLN A 115 3.44 -0.60 18.54
CA GLN A 115 4.88 -0.47 18.62
C GLN A 115 5.23 0.49 19.75
N ARG A 116 6.04 0.02 20.69
CA ARG A 116 6.48 0.79 21.86
C ARG A 116 7.99 0.98 21.78
N ASN A 117 8.44 2.20 22.02
CA ASN A 117 9.85 2.54 22.17
C ASN A 117 10.11 2.84 23.66
N PHE A 118 11.23 2.33 24.19
CA PHE A 118 11.65 2.50 25.58
C PHE A 118 12.82 3.47 25.68
#